data_AF-A0A2S7PHW9-F1
#
_entry.id   AF-A0A2S7PHW9-F1
#
_cell.length_a   1.000
_cell.length_b   1.000
_cell.length_c   1.000
_cell.angle_alpha   90.00
_cell.angle_beta   90.00
_cell.angle_gamma   90.00
#
_symmetry.space_group_name_H-M   'P 1'
#
loop_
_entity.id
_entity.type
_entity.pdbx_description
1 polymer ?
#
loop_
_entity_poly.entity_id
_entity_poly.type
_entity_poly.pdbx_seq_one_letter_code
_entity_poly.pdbx_strand_id
1 'polypeptide(L)' 'MAKRVGDELADHGKRVAYQIRFEGTVSPDTAIKFMTDGVLLREVAQDIALRKYSAIVIDEAHERSVNTDILIVEW' A
#
# COMPACT_ATOMS: atom_id res chain seq x y z
N MET A 1 2.75 -9.47 5.54
CA MET A 1 4.00 -8.76 5.20
C MET A 1 4.32 -7.65 6.19
N ALA A 2 3.41 -6.71 6.48
CA ALA A 2 3.67 -5.60 7.41
C ALA A 2 4.32 -5.97 8.74
N LYS A 3 3.79 -6.98 9.45
CA LYS A 3 4.38 -7.43 10.74
C LYS A 3 5.84 -7.87 10.59
N ARG A 4 6.13 -8.72 9.58
CA ARG A 4 7.48 -9.23 9.33
C ARG A 4 8.47 -8.10 9.04
N VAL A 5 8.07 -7.16 8.17
CA VAL A 5 8.91 -6.00 7.84
C VAL A 5 9.07 -5.06 9.03
N GLY A 6 8.03 -4.92 9.87
CA GLY A 6 8.12 -4.20 11.13
C GLY A 6 9.15 -4.82 12.09
N ASP A 7 9.14 -6.15 12.23
CA ASP A 7 10.09 -6.89 13.07
C ASP A 7 11.54 -6.76 12.52
N GLU A 8 11.72 -6.79 11.20
CA GLU A 8 13.02 -6.62 10.53
C GLU A 8 13.59 -5.20 10.66
N LEU A 9 12.73 -4.18 10.79
CA LEU A 9 13.12 -2.77 10.96
C LEU A 9 13.42 -2.38 12.42
N ALA A 10 13.33 -3.33 13.36
CA ALA A 10 13.64 -3.16 14.78
C ALA A 10 13.00 -1.87 15.38
N ASP A 11 13.83 -0.89 15.76
CA ASP A 11 13.40 0.36 16.40
C ASP A 11 12.43 1.20 15.55
N HIS A 12 12.38 0.96 14.24
CA HIS A 12 11.48 1.64 13.31
C HIS A 12 10.22 0.84 12.96
N GLY A 13 10.00 -0.33 13.56
CA GLY A 13 8.87 -1.20 13.23
C GLY A 13 7.50 -0.53 13.39
N LYS A 14 7.37 0.42 14.31
CA LYS A 14 6.13 1.21 14.53
C LYS A 14 5.73 2.09 13.34
N ARG A 15 6.65 2.35 12.40
CA ARG A 15 6.40 3.14 11.19
C ARG A 15 5.87 2.28 10.04
N VAL A 16 5.74 0.97 10.25
CA VAL A 16 5.18 0.03 9.28
C VAL A 16 3.73 -0.28 9.65
N ALA A 17 2.82 -0.02 8.73
CA ALA A 17 1.41 -0.32 8.91
C ALA A 17 0.85 -1.16 7.75
N TYR A 18 -0.34 -1.70 7.95
CA TYR A 18 -1.14 -2.24 6.86
C TYR A 18 -2.51 -1.58 6.80
N GLN A 19 -3.12 -1.62 5.62
CA GLN A 19 -4.50 -1.26 5.37
C GLN A 19 -5.14 -2.29 4.44
N ILE A 20 -6.16 -2.97 4.96
CA ILE A 20 -7.08 -3.80 4.17
C ILE A 20 -8.47 -3.17 4.22
N ARG A 21 -9.44 -3.76 3.52
CA ARG A 21 -10.75 -3.13 3.26
C ARG A 21 -11.50 -2.63 4.50
N PHE A 22 -11.41 -3.35 5.62
CA PHE A 22 -12.19 -3.07 6.83
C PHE A 22 -11.31 -2.90 8.09
N GLU A 23 -9.99 -2.90 7.93
CA GLU A 23 -9.05 -2.93 9.04
C GLU A 23 -7.73 -2.30 8.62
N GLY A 24 -7.06 -1.62 9.54
CA GLY A 24 -5.72 -1.12 9.33
C GLY A 24 -5.13 -0.51 10.59
N THR A 25 -3.81 -0.33 10.56
CA THR A 25 -3.02 0.22 11.68
C THR A 25 -2.34 1.54 11.31
N VAL A 26 -2.78 2.18 10.23
CA VAL A 26 -2.17 3.40 9.69
C VAL A 26 -2.34 4.56 10.69
N SER A 27 -1.25 5.26 10.93
CA SER A 27 -1.13 6.42 11.81
C SER A 27 -0.39 7.56 11.11
N PRO A 28 -0.39 8.79 11.66
CA PRO A 28 0.41 9.89 11.13
C PRO A 28 1.92 9.61 11.05
N ASP A 29 2.44 8.69 11.88
CA ASP A 29 3.85 8.32 11.91
C ASP A 29 4.22 7.21 10.90
N THR A 30 3.21 6.64 10.21
CA THR A 30 3.39 5.57 9.24
C THR A 30 4.22 6.06 8.06
N ALA A 31 5.34 5.39 7.79
CA ALA A 31 6.20 5.65 6.64
C ALA A 31 6.08 4.56 5.56
N ILE A 32 5.77 3.32 5.96
CA ILE A 32 5.59 2.17 5.05
C ILE A 32 4.20 1.62 5.28
N LYS A 33 3.40 1.58 4.21
CA LYS A 33 2.03 1.09 4.25
C LYS A 33 1.86 -0.07 3.28
N PHE A 34 1.61 -1.25 3.82
CA PHE A 34 1.17 -2.40 3.04
C PHE A 34 -0.33 -2.29 2.79
N MET A 35 -0.78 -2.50 1.56
CA MET A 35 -2.21 -2.46 1.26
C MET A 35 -2.56 -3.44 0.15
N THR A 36 -3.84 -3.76 0.03
CA THR A 36 -4.34 -4.52 -1.12
C THR A 36 -4.64 -3.59 -2.29
N ASP A 37 -4.64 -4.13 -3.49
CA ASP A 37 -4.93 -3.40 -4.73
C ASP A 37 -6.26 -2.64 -4.67
N GLY A 38 -7.28 -3.24 -4.04
CA GLY A 38 -8.58 -2.61 -3.87
C GLY A 38 -8.56 -1.39 -2.93
N VAL A 39 -7.63 -1.33 -1.98
CA VAL A 39 -7.41 -0.13 -1.16
C VAL A 39 -6.69 0.94 -1.99
N LEU A 40 -5.66 0.54 -2.75
CA LEU A 40 -4.92 1.48 -3.61
C LEU A 40 -5.83 2.10 -4.67
N LEU A 41 -6.67 1.31 -5.34
CA LEU A 41 -7.64 1.79 -6.34
C LEU A 41 -8.60 2.84 -5.77
N ARG A 42 -9.04 2.67 -4.52
CA ARG A 42 -9.90 3.66 -3.85
C ARG A 42 -9.17 4.97 -3.59
N GLU A 43 -7.89 4.91 -3.29
CA GLU A 43 -7.07 6.12 -3.09
C GLU A 43 -6.75 6.82 -4.41
N VAL A 44 -6.48 6.07 -5.48
CA VAL A 44 -6.34 6.62 -6.85
C VAL A 44 -7.63 7.35 -7.25
N ALA A 45 -8.80 6.76 -6.98
CA ALA A 45 -10.08 7.39 -7.29
C ALA A 45 -10.32 8.70 -6.51
N GLN A 46 -9.66 8.89 -5.36
CA GLN A 46 -9.73 10.12 -4.57
C GLN A 46 -8.65 11.13 -4.95
N ASP A 47 -7.44 10.68 -5.24
CA ASP A 47 -6.31 11.48 -5.68
C ASP A 47 -5.50 10.71 -6.73
N ILE A 48 -5.80 10.96 -8.00
CA ILE A 48 -5.08 10.35 -9.12
C ILE A 48 -3.60 10.72 -9.07
N ALA A 49 -3.19 11.85 -8.49
CA ALA A 49 -1.77 12.17 -8.39
C ALA A 49 -1.04 11.40 -7.26
N LEU A 50 -1.77 10.66 -6.42
CA LEU A 50 -1.26 9.88 -5.29
C LEU A 50 -0.21 10.64 -4.44
N ARG A 51 -0.43 11.94 -4.19
CA ARG A 51 0.58 12.87 -3.64
C ARG A 51 1.07 12.52 -2.23
N LYS A 52 0.33 11.66 -1.52
CA LYS A 52 0.72 11.14 -0.21
C LYS A 52 1.87 10.13 -0.28
N TYR A 53 2.13 9.57 -1.46
CA TYR A 53 3.14 8.54 -1.67
C TYR A 53 4.31 9.09 -2.46
N SER A 54 5.53 8.90 -1.93
CA SER A 54 6.77 9.20 -2.66
C SER A 54 7.17 8.06 -3.61
N ALA A 55 6.75 6.83 -3.29
CA ALA A 55 6.97 5.63 -4.08
C ALA A 55 5.86 4.62 -3.83
N ILE A 56 5.52 3.85 -4.86
CA ILE A 56 4.56 2.74 -4.80
C ILE A 56 5.23 1.51 -5.37
N VAL A 57 5.12 0.39 -4.65
CA VAL A 57 5.61 -0.91 -5.09
C VAL A 57 4.40 -1.82 -5.25
N ILE A 58 4.24 -2.38 -6.44
CA ILE A 58 3.21 -3.37 -6.74
C ILE A 58 3.86 -4.74 -6.66
N ASP A 59 3.37 -5.56 -5.73
CA ASP A 59 3.80 -6.95 -5.56
C ASP A 59 2.96 -7.87 -6.45
N GLU A 60 3.48 -9.04 -6.79
CA GLU A 60 2.76 -10.06 -7.58
C GLU A 60 2.16 -9.56 -8.91
N ALA A 61 2.76 -8.55 -9.54
CA ALA A 61 2.29 -7.97 -10.80
C ALA A 61 2.18 -8.99 -11.96
N HIS A 62 2.81 -10.15 -11.83
CA HIS A 62 2.76 -11.24 -12.80
C HIS A 62 1.43 -12.01 -12.79
N GLU A 63 0.62 -11.90 -11.72
CA GLU A 63 -0.67 -12.59 -11.62
C GLU A 63 -1.75 -11.98 -12.53
N ARG A 64 -1.52 -10.77 -13.06
CA ARG A 64 -2.45 -10.06 -13.96
C ARG A 64 -3.88 -10.02 -13.43
N SER A 65 -4.04 -9.67 -12.15
CA SER A 65 -5.37 -9.46 -11.59
C SER A 65 -6.04 -8.25 -12.26
N VAL A 66 -7.37 -8.26 -12.39
CA VAL A 66 -8.12 -7.13 -12.98
C VAL A 66 -7.80 -5.81 -12.29
N ASN A 67 -7.62 -5.83 -10.97
CA ASN A 67 -7.30 -4.61 -10.21
C ASN A 67 -5.89 -4.12 -10.50
N THR A 68 -4.94 -5.03 -10.62
CA THR A 68 -3.54 -4.73 -10.96
C THR A 68 -3.43 -4.20 -12.39
N ASP A 69 -4.17 -4.79 -13.33
CA ASP A 69 -4.22 -4.32 -14.72
C ASP A 69 -4.81 -2.90 -14.81
N ILE A 70 -5.89 -2.58 -14.08
CA ILE A 70 -6.43 -1.21 -14.02
C ILE A 70 -5.40 -0.23 -13.42
N LEU A 71 -4.64 -0.66 -12.40
CA LEU A 71 -3.62 0.18 -11.78
C LEU A 71 -2.41 0.45 -12.67
N ILE A 72 -2.09 -0.43 -13.62
CA ILE A 72 -0.88 -0.34 -14.45
C ILE A 72 -1.19 0.21 -15.86
N VAL A 73 -2.37 -0.09 -16.42
CA VAL A 73 -2.68 0.17 -17.83
C VAL A 73 -3.23 1.58 -18.10
N GLU A 74 -3.68 2.31 -17.08
CA GLU A 74 -4.31 3.65 -17.20
C GLU A 74 -3.43 4.82 -16.66
N TRP A 75 -2.10 4.73 -16.75
CA TRP A 75 -1.18 5.86 -16.48
C TRP A 75 -0.37 6.28 -17.70
#